data_AF-A0A661WSY2-F1
#
_entry.id   AF-A0A661WSY2-F1
#
_cell.length_a   1.000
_cell.length_b   1.000
_cell.length_c   1.000
_cell.angle_alpha   90.00
_cell.angle_beta   90.00
_cell.angle_gamma   90.00
#
_symmetry.space_group_name_H-M   'P 1'
#
loop_
_entity.id
_entity.type
_entity.pdbx_description
1 polymer ?
#
loop_
_entity_poly.entity_id
_entity_poly.type
_entity_poly.pdbx_seq_one_letter_code
_entity_poly.pdbx_strand_id
1 'polypeptide(L)'
;MGWPQKIAINILLSVVIISAAAAQIRNAHFKIHDRGNLWETMKDDGTIGAPNAMDRYQTYPSMDWPGGPHELRKDEQRSYMVAAGVWIGGRHAGGNLFFTENGPFDRVDRGVFKEITKKENFIDSPTYNPNEAEQLITAEWITTENIRCRRLSRSWSFRGLNNFIILEYTFTNNNPNSVSDVYFGFPALIRPNYQDFVVHNGWGDSEDRADDMVGYDTSRALLYAFD
;
A
#
# COMPACT_ATOMS: atom_id res chain seq x y z
N MET A 1 1.39 10.28 -52.15
CA MET A 1 1.38 11.03 -50.88
C MET A 1 2.53 12.03 -50.89
N GLY A 2 2.22 13.33 -50.78
CA GLY A 2 3.22 14.39 -50.89
C GLY A 2 4.22 14.37 -49.72
N TRP A 3 5.46 14.81 -49.98
CA TRP A 3 6.52 14.93 -48.97
C TRP A 3 6.09 15.64 -47.67
N PRO A 4 5.34 16.76 -47.68
CA PRO A 4 4.88 17.42 -46.44
C PRO A 4 3.89 16.57 -45.63
N GLN A 5 3.10 15.73 -46.32
CA GLN A 5 2.10 14.88 -45.70
C GLN A 5 2.73 13.70 -44.94
N LYS A 6 3.89 13.21 -45.40
CA LYS A 6 4.67 12.17 -44.72
C LYS A 6 5.33 12.71 -43.44
N ILE A 7 5.84 13.95 -43.47
CA ILE A 7 6.46 14.60 -42.30
C ILE A 7 5.40 14.83 -41.21
N ALA A 8 4.23 15.35 -41.57
CA ALA A 8 3.14 15.56 -40.63
C ALA A 8 2.68 14.26 -39.94
N ILE A 9 2.57 13.16 -40.68
CA ILE A 9 2.20 11.84 -40.13
C ILE A 9 3.27 11.30 -39.20
N ASN A 10 4.55 11.44 -39.56
CA ASN A 10 5.65 10.99 -38.71
C ASN A 10 5.72 11.78 -37.40
N ILE A 11 5.46 13.09 -37.44
CA ILE A 11 5.35 13.93 -36.23
C ILE A 11 4.16 13.48 -35.38
N LEU A 12 3.00 13.24 -36.00
CA LEU A 12 1.80 12.79 -35.28
C LEU A 12 2.02 11.42 -34.60
N LEU A 13 2.63 10.47 -35.31
CA LEU A 13 3.00 9.16 -34.77
C LEU A 13 3.99 9.28 -33.62
N SER A 14 4.97 10.17 -33.72
CA SER A 14 5.95 10.41 -32.66
C SER A 14 5.28 10.98 -31.40
N VAL A 15 4.34 11.92 -31.55
CA VAL A 15 3.60 12.50 -30.42
C VAL A 15 2.70 11.45 -29.76
N VAL A 16 2.06 10.56 -30.53
CA VAL A 16 1.24 9.46 -30.01
C VAL A 16 2.09 8.43 -29.24
N ILE A 17 3.29 8.12 -29.73
CA ILE A 17 4.20 7.18 -29.05
C ILE A 17 4.73 7.79 -27.74
N ILE A 18 5.07 9.09 -27.74
CA ILE A 18 5.56 9.78 -26.54
C ILE A 18 4.45 9.91 -25.47
N SER A 19 3.21 10.21 -25.87
CA SER A 19 2.10 10.28 -24.92
C SER A 19 1.70 8.92 -24.37
N ALA A 20 1.79 7.84 -25.17
CA ALA A 20 1.59 6.47 -24.70
C ALA A 20 2.69 6.00 -23.74
N ALA A 21 3.93 6.47 -23.92
CA ALA A 21 5.04 6.17 -23.00
C ALA A 21 4.92 6.93 -21.67
N ALA A 22 4.46 8.19 -21.69
CA ALA A 22 4.25 9.00 -20.49
C ALA A 22 3.08 8.50 -19.61
N ALA A 23 2.16 7.72 -20.16
CA ALA A 23 1.03 7.14 -19.43
C ALA A 23 1.40 5.96 -18.50
N GLN A 24 2.68 5.61 -18.35
CA GLN A 24 3.12 4.43 -17.59
C GLN A 24 3.53 4.68 -16.15
N ILE A 25 3.47 5.91 -15.63
CA ILE A 25 3.72 6.19 -14.21
C ILE A 25 2.38 6.52 -13.54
N ARG A 26 1.84 5.56 -12.79
CA ARG A 26 0.62 5.74 -12.01
C ARG A 26 1.00 6.15 -10.58
N ASN A 27 0.53 7.31 -10.14
CA ASN A 27 0.53 7.67 -8.73
C ASN A 27 -0.64 6.97 -8.05
N ALA A 28 -0.35 6.14 -7.05
CA ALA A 28 -1.39 5.43 -6.30
C ALA A 28 -2.33 6.43 -5.60
N HIS A 29 -3.64 6.20 -5.70
CA HIS A 29 -4.60 6.97 -4.92
C HIS A 29 -4.63 6.42 -3.50
N PHE A 30 -4.96 7.26 -2.53
CA PHE A 30 -4.93 6.85 -1.12
C PHE A 30 -6.01 7.52 -0.29
N LYS A 31 -6.25 6.93 0.88
CA LYS A 31 -7.08 7.45 1.97
C LYS A 31 -6.32 7.25 3.28
N ILE A 32 -6.68 8.03 4.29
CA ILE A 32 -5.97 8.06 5.57
C ILE A 32 -6.91 7.58 6.67
N HIS A 33 -6.41 6.69 7.54
CA HIS A 33 -6.96 6.50 8.88
C HIS A 33 -6.40 7.61 9.77
N ASP A 34 -7.27 8.49 10.25
CA ASP A 34 -6.94 9.71 10.99
C ASP A 34 -7.82 9.88 12.23
N ARG A 35 -8.37 8.76 12.72
CA ARG A 35 -9.19 8.73 13.94
C ARG A 35 -8.38 8.22 15.13
N GLY A 36 -8.43 8.99 16.22
CA GLY A 36 -7.70 8.68 17.46
C GLY A 36 -6.23 9.03 17.36
N ASN A 37 -5.37 8.19 17.96
CA ASN A 37 -3.94 8.41 18.12
C ASN A 37 -3.09 7.51 17.22
N LEU A 38 -3.66 6.63 16.39
CA LEU A 38 -2.91 5.79 15.45
C LEU A 38 -3.34 6.13 14.03
N TRP A 39 -2.45 6.77 13.26
CA TRP A 39 -2.78 7.26 11.92
C TRP A 39 -1.96 6.55 10.85
N GLU A 40 -2.60 6.26 9.71
CA GLU A 40 -1.97 5.48 8.63
C GLU A 40 -2.52 5.83 7.25
N THR A 41 -1.64 5.79 6.23
CA THR A 41 -2.00 5.99 4.83
C THR A 41 -2.21 4.67 4.10
N MET A 42 -3.39 4.47 3.54
CA MET A 42 -3.79 3.27 2.79
C MET A 42 -3.85 3.58 1.30
N LYS A 43 -3.02 2.93 0.47
CA LYS A 43 -3.00 3.12 -1.00
C LYS A 43 -3.82 2.07 -1.74
N ASP A 44 -4.36 2.43 -2.89
CA ASP A 44 -5.26 1.62 -3.70
C ASP A 44 -4.56 0.47 -4.46
N ASP A 45 -3.23 0.51 -4.52
CA ASP A 45 -2.39 -0.55 -5.08
C ASP A 45 -1.96 -1.61 -4.08
N GLY A 46 -2.48 -1.58 -2.86
CA GLY A 46 -2.13 -2.54 -1.81
C GLY A 46 -0.90 -2.14 -0.99
N THR A 47 -0.20 -1.06 -1.37
CA THR A 47 0.87 -0.51 -0.54
C THR A 47 0.31 0.33 0.62
N ILE A 48 1.11 0.55 1.66
CA ILE A 48 0.75 1.26 2.89
C ILE A 48 1.87 2.24 3.27
N GLY A 49 1.49 3.34 3.90
CA GLY A 49 2.38 4.43 4.26
C GLY A 49 2.39 5.57 3.24
N ALA A 50 3.18 6.59 3.55
CA ALA A 50 3.27 7.80 2.75
C ALA A 50 3.63 7.49 1.27
N PRO A 51 2.93 8.09 0.27
CA PRO A 51 3.20 7.87 -1.16
C PRO A 51 4.66 8.16 -1.56
N ASN A 52 5.29 9.12 -0.90
CA ASN A 52 6.69 9.49 -1.03
C ASN A 52 7.29 9.72 0.37
N ALA A 53 7.58 8.61 1.06
CA ALA A 53 8.17 8.62 2.40
C ALA A 53 9.46 9.46 2.48
N MET A 54 10.15 9.69 1.35
CA MET A 54 11.41 10.41 1.24
C MET A 54 11.27 11.93 1.08
N ASP A 55 10.11 12.40 0.60
CA ASP A 55 9.90 13.82 0.37
C ASP A 55 9.70 14.55 1.71
N ARG A 56 10.66 15.38 2.10
CA ARG A 56 10.61 16.19 3.33
C ARG A 56 9.40 17.12 3.42
N TYR A 57 8.72 17.38 2.31
CA TYR A 57 7.52 18.22 2.24
C TYR A 57 6.22 17.41 2.25
N GLN A 58 6.30 16.08 2.28
CA GLN A 58 5.15 15.19 2.41
C GLN A 58 4.97 14.72 3.84
N THR A 59 3.79 14.99 4.41
CA THR A 59 3.46 14.79 5.83
C THR A 59 2.34 13.76 6.03
N TYR A 60 2.08 12.90 5.05
CA TYR A 60 1.04 11.88 5.19
C TYR A 60 1.44 10.82 6.22
N PRO A 61 0.51 10.34 7.07
CA PRO A 61 0.83 9.39 8.13
C PRO A 61 1.41 8.08 7.62
N SER A 62 2.31 7.48 8.40
CA SER A 62 2.96 6.22 8.05
C SER A 62 3.24 5.40 9.31
N MET A 63 2.19 4.95 9.99
CA MET A 63 2.17 4.35 11.33
C MET A 63 2.45 5.37 12.43
N ASP A 64 1.83 6.54 12.35
CA ASP A 64 2.10 7.61 13.30
C ASP A 64 1.44 7.35 14.66
N TRP A 65 2.25 7.37 15.72
CA TRP A 65 1.82 7.28 17.12
C TRP A 65 2.66 8.18 18.05
N PRO A 66 2.06 9.09 18.83
CA PRO A 66 0.65 9.49 18.74
C PRO A 66 0.38 10.16 17.37
N GLY A 67 -0.86 10.02 16.89
CA GLY A 67 -1.33 10.61 15.65
C GLY A 67 -1.05 12.11 15.67
N GLY A 68 -0.38 12.58 14.63
CA GLY A 68 0.01 13.99 14.52
C GLY A 68 -1.16 14.89 14.13
N PRO A 69 -1.07 16.22 14.29
CA PRO A 69 -1.96 17.14 13.60
C PRO A 69 -1.83 16.97 12.07
N HIS A 70 -2.89 17.30 11.32
CA HIS A 70 -2.91 17.25 9.85
C HIS A 70 -1.81 18.13 9.19
N GLU A 71 -1.21 19.03 9.96
CA GLU A 71 -0.06 19.85 9.60
C GLU A 71 1.06 19.66 10.63
N LEU A 72 2.09 18.90 10.26
CA LEU A 72 3.34 18.75 11.01
C LEU A 72 4.52 19.08 10.12
N ARG A 73 5.64 19.52 10.71
CA ARG A 73 6.92 19.42 10.02
C ARG A 73 7.30 17.95 9.95
N LYS A 74 7.71 17.44 8.78
CA LYS A 74 8.04 16.01 8.61
C LYS A 74 9.11 15.53 9.60
N ASP A 75 10.08 16.39 9.93
CA ASP A 75 11.13 16.11 10.93
C ASP A 75 10.58 15.86 12.35
N GLU A 76 9.32 16.24 12.61
CA GLU A 76 8.62 16.06 13.89
C GLU A 76 7.62 14.88 13.86
N GLN A 77 7.43 14.26 12.68
CA GLN A 77 6.52 13.14 12.48
C GLN A 77 7.26 11.82 12.74
N ARG A 78 6.88 11.14 13.83
CA ARG A 78 7.31 9.77 14.10
C ARG A 78 6.47 8.85 13.23
N SER A 79 7.02 8.35 12.13
CA SER A 79 6.39 7.31 11.32
C SER A 79 7.27 6.06 11.34
N TYR A 80 6.71 4.89 11.05
CA TYR A 80 7.41 3.60 11.18
C TYR A 80 7.09 2.66 10.03
N MET A 81 6.64 3.19 8.89
CA MET A 81 6.40 2.36 7.72
C MET A 81 6.79 3.08 6.44
N VAL A 82 7.53 2.40 5.57
CA VAL A 82 7.91 2.89 4.24
C VAL A 82 7.42 1.90 3.20
N ALA A 83 6.30 2.25 2.54
CA ALA A 83 5.75 1.52 1.41
C ALA A 83 5.58 0.01 1.67
N ALA A 84 5.07 -0.37 2.86
CA ALA A 84 4.70 -1.75 3.12
C ALA A 84 3.80 -2.26 2.01
N GLY A 85 3.94 -3.53 1.66
CA GLY A 85 3.41 -4.06 0.42
C GLY A 85 2.66 -5.36 0.57
N VAL A 86 2.27 -5.88 -0.59
CA VAL A 86 1.71 -7.22 -0.73
C VAL A 86 2.30 -7.87 -1.96
N TRP A 87 2.92 -9.02 -1.74
CA TRP A 87 3.49 -9.88 -2.77
C TRP A 87 2.69 -11.16 -2.86
N ILE A 88 2.53 -11.67 -4.08
CA ILE A 88 1.81 -12.91 -4.34
C ILE A 88 2.64 -13.73 -5.29
N GLY A 89 2.90 -14.98 -4.93
CA GLY A 89 3.62 -15.92 -5.78
C GLY A 89 2.93 -17.27 -5.79
N GLY A 90 3.16 -18.04 -6.85
CA GLY A 90 2.66 -19.41 -6.94
C GLY A 90 2.93 -20.04 -8.30
N ARG A 91 2.14 -21.05 -8.65
CA ARG A 91 2.23 -21.76 -9.93
C ARG A 91 0.90 -21.76 -10.67
N HIS A 92 0.97 -21.52 -11.98
CA HIS A 92 -0.12 -21.82 -12.90
C HIS A 92 -0.32 -23.32 -13.06
N ALA A 93 -1.46 -23.75 -13.58
CA ALA A 93 -1.79 -25.18 -13.79
C ALA A 93 -0.76 -25.96 -14.63
N GLY A 94 0.01 -25.27 -15.49
CA GLY A 94 1.12 -25.86 -16.25
C GLY A 94 2.45 -25.96 -15.50
N GLY A 95 2.50 -25.60 -14.21
CA GLY A 95 3.70 -25.61 -13.36
C GLY A 95 4.56 -24.34 -13.42
N ASN A 96 4.27 -23.43 -14.36
CA ASN A 96 4.97 -22.16 -14.52
C ASN A 96 4.79 -21.28 -13.27
N LEU A 97 5.90 -20.73 -12.78
CA LEU A 97 5.91 -19.80 -11.66
C LEU A 97 5.33 -18.45 -12.08
N PHE A 98 4.61 -17.81 -11.16
CA PHE A 98 4.22 -16.41 -11.27
C PHE A 98 4.56 -15.65 -10.00
N PHE A 99 4.72 -14.34 -10.14
CA PHE A 99 5.01 -13.43 -9.04
C PHE A 99 4.46 -12.03 -9.35
N THR A 100 3.79 -11.42 -8.38
CA THR A 100 3.23 -10.07 -8.49
C THR A 100 3.70 -9.25 -7.28
N GLU A 101 4.22 -8.05 -7.55
CA GLU A 101 4.84 -7.17 -6.56
C GLU A 101 4.08 -5.85 -6.46
N ASN A 102 3.56 -5.53 -5.28
CA ASN A 102 3.11 -4.17 -4.95
C ASN A 102 3.83 -3.69 -3.67
N GLY A 103 4.83 -2.80 -3.85
CA GLY A 103 5.72 -2.25 -2.80
C GLY A 103 6.93 -3.14 -2.47
N PRO A 104 7.91 -2.69 -1.67
CA PRO A 104 8.35 -1.30 -1.48
C PRO A 104 9.26 -0.80 -2.62
N PHE A 105 9.62 -1.66 -3.59
CA PHE A 105 10.47 -1.28 -4.72
C PHE A 105 9.70 -0.43 -5.74
N ASP A 106 10.41 0.22 -6.66
CA ASP A 106 9.84 0.98 -7.80
C ASP A 106 9.03 0.12 -8.79
N ARG A 107 8.88 -1.18 -8.48
CA ARG A 107 8.07 -2.13 -9.24
C ARG A 107 6.70 -2.24 -8.61
N VAL A 108 5.70 -1.78 -9.35
CA VAL A 108 4.28 -1.99 -9.06
C VAL A 108 3.71 -2.83 -10.19
N ASP A 109 2.97 -3.87 -9.84
CA ASP A 109 2.22 -4.69 -10.78
C ASP A 109 1.36 -3.79 -11.68
N ARG A 110 1.39 -4.03 -12.99
CA ARG A 110 0.63 -3.22 -13.97
C ARG A 110 -0.81 -3.69 -14.12
N GLY A 111 -1.40 -4.11 -13.01
CA GLY A 111 -2.77 -4.61 -12.92
C GLY A 111 -3.82 -3.53 -13.07
N VAL A 112 -5.07 -3.91 -12.76
CA VAL A 112 -6.23 -3.02 -12.80
C VAL A 112 -6.60 -2.63 -11.37
N PHE A 113 -6.55 -1.33 -11.08
CA PHE A 113 -6.82 -0.78 -9.75
C PHE A 113 -8.20 -0.11 -9.72
N LYS A 114 -9.02 -0.44 -8.73
CA LYS A 114 -10.32 0.21 -8.52
C LYS A 114 -10.18 1.42 -7.61
N GLU A 115 -11.17 2.31 -7.68
CA GLU A 115 -11.24 3.46 -6.79
C GLU A 115 -11.26 3.02 -5.33
N ILE A 116 -10.35 3.61 -4.55
CA ILE A 116 -10.29 3.42 -3.10
C ILE A 116 -11.37 4.25 -2.39
N THR A 117 -12.09 3.61 -1.48
CA THR A 117 -13.19 4.24 -0.75
C THR A 117 -12.89 4.31 0.75
N LYS A 118 -13.33 5.39 1.40
CA LYS A 118 -13.31 5.56 2.87
C LYS A 118 -14.75 5.68 3.34
N LYS A 119 -15.10 4.95 4.40
CA LYS A 119 -16.38 5.07 5.11
C LYS A 119 -16.09 5.41 6.57
N GLU A 120 -16.83 6.36 7.10
CA GLU A 120 -16.79 6.74 8.52
C GLU A 120 -18.05 6.22 9.22
N ASN A 121 -17.89 5.83 10.47
CA ASN A 121 -18.90 5.18 11.29
C ASN A 121 -18.82 5.72 12.73
N PHE A 122 -19.10 7.01 12.87
CA PHE A 122 -19.04 7.68 14.16
C PHE A 122 -20.37 7.59 14.90
N ILE A 123 -20.32 7.62 16.22
CA ILE A 123 -21.49 7.45 17.10
C ILE A 123 -22.62 8.45 16.82
N ASP A 124 -22.27 9.65 16.35
CA ASP A 124 -23.23 10.72 16.03
C ASP A 124 -23.80 10.62 14.60
N SER A 125 -23.36 9.63 13.81
CA SER A 125 -23.86 9.40 12.45
C SER A 125 -25.22 8.69 12.48
N PRO A 126 -26.21 9.09 11.66
CA PRO A 126 -27.48 8.37 11.51
C PRO A 126 -27.31 6.92 11.03
N THR A 127 -26.17 6.60 10.41
CA THR A 127 -25.83 5.27 9.89
C THR A 127 -24.85 4.51 10.78
N TYR A 128 -24.67 4.95 12.03
CA TYR A 128 -23.79 4.30 12.99
C TYR A 128 -24.15 2.82 13.18
N ASN A 129 -23.14 1.97 13.08
CA ASN A 129 -23.22 0.55 13.36
C ASN A 129 -22.23 0.21 14.48
N PRO A 130 -22.69 -0.20 15.68
CA PRO A 130 -21.82 -0.52 16.81
C PRO A 130 -20.95 -1.77 16.57
N ASN A 131 -21.28 -2.60 15.58
CA ASN A 131 -20.51 -3.80 15.24
C ASN A 131 -19.43 -3.54 14.18
N GLU A 132 -19.16 -2.28 13.85
CA GLU A 132 -18.24 -1.90 12.78
C GLU A 132 -17.19 -0.91 13.28
N ALA A 133 -16.02 -0.88 12.62
CA ALA A 133 -14.94 0.05 12.91
C ALA A 133 -15.33 1.52 12.73
N GLU A 134 -14.65 2.45 13.41
CA GLU A 134 -14.92 3.90 13.28
C GLU A 134 -14.56 4.41 11.88
N GLN A 135 -13.53 3.83 11.27
CA GLN A 135 -13.14 4.12 9.90
C GLN A 135 -12.84 2.84 9.14
N LEU A 136 -13.31 2.78 7.90
CA LEU A 136 -13.05 1.70 6.96
C LEU A 136 -12.45 2.25 5.68
N ILE A 137 -11.39 1.64 5.18
CA ILE A 137 -10.83 1.94 3.87
C ILE A 137 -10.79 0.65 3.04
N THR A 138 -11.44 0.67 1.88
CA THR A 138 -11.47 -0.46 0.96
C THR A 138 -10.63 -0.16 -0.27
N ALA A 139 -9.63 -1.00 -0.52
CA ALA A 139 -8.88 -1.04 -1.77
C ALA A 139 -9.14 -2.37 -2.49
N GLU A 140 -9.19 -2.32 -3.81
CA GLU A 140 -9.37 -3.52 -4.64
C GLU A 140 -8.59 -3.38 -5.94
N TRP A 141 -7.83 -4.43 -6.29
CA TRP A 141 -7.08 -4.49 -7.54
C TRP A 141 -7.05 -5.91 -8.09
N ILE A 142 -6.75 -6.03 -9.38
CA ILE A 142 -6.57 -7.30 -10.09
C ILE A 142 -5.16 -7.28 -10.64
N THR A 143 -4.33 -8.25 -10.26
CA THR A 143 -2.94 -8.32 -10.71
C THR A 143 -2.82 -8.73 -12.18
N THR A 144 -1.64 -8.59 -12.79
CA THR A 144 -1.40 -9.11 -14.16
C THR A 144 -1.56 -10.62 -14.27
N GLU A 145 -1.45 -11.33 -13.15
CA GLU A 145 -1.68 -12.78 -13.04
C GLU A 145 -3.16 -13.14 -12.78
N ASN A 146 -4.07 -12.17 -12.92
CA ASN A 146 -5.51 -12.30 -12.78
C ASN A 146 -5.92 -12.84 -11.38
N ILE A 147 -5.17 -12.44 -10.36
CA ILE A 147 -5.54 -12.63 -8.96
C ILE A 147 -6.19 -11.34 -8.48
N ARG A 148 -7.48 -11.41 -8.12
CA ARG A 148 -8.18 -10.29 -7.49
C ARG A 148 -7.81 -10.22 -6.03
N CYS A 149 -7.42 -9.02 -5.61
CA CYS A 149 -7.04 -8.71 -4.24
C CYS A 149 -7.99 -7.63 -3.71
N ARG A 150 -8.54 -7.86 -2.52
CA ARG A 150 -9.34 -6.87 -1.80
C ARG A 150 -8.73 -6.68 -0.43
N ARG A 151 -8.36 -5.45 -0.09
CA ARG A 151 -7.95 -5.05 1.26
C ARG A 151 -9.04 -4.22 1.92
N LEU A 152 -9.49 -4.65 3.08
CA LEU A 152 -10.35 -3.87 3.96
C LEU A 152 -9.57 -3.51 5.23
N SER A 153 -9.24 -2.23 5.35
CA SER A 153 -8.59 -1.68 6.53
C SER A 153 -9.63 -1.09 7.48
N ARG A 154 -9.48 -1.35 8.78
CA ARG A 154 -10.38 -0.90 9.84
C ARG A 154 -9.62 -0.28 10.99
N SER A 155 -10.06 0.89 11.46
CA SER A 155 -9.44 1.60 12.59
C SER A 155 -10.42 1.77 13.76
N TRP A 156 -9.89 1.58 14.97
CA TRP A 156 -10.59 1.78 16.24
C TRP A 156 -9.77 2.64 17.20
N SER A 157 -10.47 3.52 17.92
CA SER A 157 -9.90 4.45 18.91
C SER A 157 -10.77 4.60 20.15
N PHE A 158 -11.54 3.57 20.50
CA PHE A 158 -12.45 3.61 21.64
C PHE A 158 -11.73 3.88 22.96
N ARG A 159 -12.32 4.76 23.77
CA ARG A 159 -11.79 5.12 25.08
C ARG A 159 -11.65 3.87 25.97
N GLY A 160 -10.46 3.67 26.52
CA GLY A 160 -10.15 2.53 27.39
C GLY A 160 -9.58 1.31 26.66
N LEU A 161 -9.48 1.35 25.33
CA LEU A 161 -8.73 0.39 24.53
C LEU A 161 -7.51 1.07 23.90
N ASN A 162 -6.50 0.26 23.56
CA ASN A 162 -5.43 0.71 22.68
C ASN A 162 -6.01 0.96 21.28
N ASN A 163 -5.44 1.91 20.54
CA ASN A 163 -5.79 2.09 19.14
C ASN A 163 -5.14 0.99 18.31
N PHE A 164 -5.86 0.52 17.30
CA PHE A 164 -5.34 -0.47 16.39
C PHE A 164 -5.97 -0.33 15.02
N ILE A 165 -5.21 -0.73 14.00
CA ILE A 165 -5.66 -0.87 12.64
C ILE A 165 -5.58 -2.35 12.26
N ILE A 166 -6.68 -2.91 11.76
CA ILE A 166 -6.72 -4.29 11.25
C ILE A 166 -6.83 -4.25 9.74
N LEU A 167 -5.94 -5.00 9.09
CA LEU A 167 -5.91 -5.17 7.64
C LEU A 167 -6.41 -6.58 7.29
N GLU A 168 -7.56 -6.65 6.63
CA GLU A 168 -8.07 -7.90 6.09
C GLU A 168 -7.80 -7.97 4.59
N TYR A 169 -7.18 -9.06 4.15
CA TYR A 169 -6.94 -9.34 2.74
C TYR A 169 -7.80 -10.52 2.28
N THR A 170 -8.47 -10.36 1.15
CA THR A 170 -9.13 -11.46 0.43
C THR A 170 -8.50 -11.58 -0.95
N PHE A 171 -7.97 -12.76 -1.24
CA PHE A 171 -7.39 -13.11 -2.53
C PHE A 171 -8.33 -14.07 -3.26
N THR A 172 -8.60 -13.80 -4.53
CA THR A 172 -9.48 -14.62 -5.38
C THR A 172 -8.78 -14.90 -6.70
N ASN A 173 -8.60 -16.19 -7.01
CA ASN A 173 -8.11 -16.60 -8.31
C ASN A 173 -9.24 -16.46 -9.34
N ASN A 174 -9.12 -15.50 -10.28
CA ASN A 174 -10.08 -15.33 -11.36
C ASN A 174 -9.70 -16.12 -12.62
N ASN A 175 -8.59 -16.86 -12.60
CA ASN A 175 -8.21 -17.71 -13.71
C ASN A 175 -9.21 -18.88 -13.86
N PRO A 176 -9.42 -19.39 -15.09
CA PRO A 176 -10.28 -20.55 -15.31
C PRO A 176 -9.72 -21.82 -14.64
N ASN A 177 -8.40 -21.88 -14.45
CA ASN A 177 -7.71 -23.00 -13.82
C ASN A 177 -7.24 -22.62 -12.42
N SER A 178 -7.13 -23.63 -11.55
CA SER A 178 -6.54 -23.46 -10.22
C SER A 178 -5.05 -23.13 -10.32
N VAL A 179 -4.60 -22.25 -9.43
CA VAL A 179 -3.18 -22.05 -9.13
C VAL A 179 -2.79 -22.90 -7.92
N SER A 180 -1.54 -23.34 -7.87
CA SER A 180 -1.01 -24.16 -6.77
C SER A 180 0.20 -23.49 -6.11
N ASP A 181 0.59 -23.99 -4.93
CA ASP A 181 1.73 -23.49 -4.15
C ASP A 181 1.69 -21.96 -3.97
N VAL A 182 0.53 -21.42 -3.58
CA VAL A 182 0.33 -19.98 -3.46
C VAL A 182 0.85 -19.46 -2.13
N TYR A 183 1.67 -18.41 -2.19
CA TYR A 183 2.23 -17.71 -1.04
C TYR A 183 1.89 -16.22 -1.10
N PHE A 184 1.64 -15.64 0.07
CA PHE A 184 1.44 -14.20 0.25
C PHE A 184 2.54 -13.66 1.14
N GLY A 185 3.17 -12.57 0.71
CA GLY A 185 4.20 -11.88 1.46
C GLY A 185 3.75 -10.45 1.78
N PHE A 186 4.10 -9.97 2.97
CA PHE A 186 3.89 -8.60 3.39
C PHE A 186 5.25 -7.95 3.60
N PRO A 187 5.92 -7.47 2.54
CA PRO A 187 7.22 -6.83 2.69
C PRO A 187 7.09 -5.51 3.45
N ALA A 188 8.11 -5.19 4.26
CA ALA A 188 8.22 -3.95 5.03
C ALA A 188 7.04 -3.66 5.99
N LEU A 189 6.46 -4.72 6.60
CA LEU A 189 5.36 -4.67 7.60
C LEU A 189 5.46 -3.47 8.57
N ILE A 190 6.58 -3.42 9.29
CA ILE A 190 7.07 -2.28 10.05
C ILE A 190 8.48 -2.06 9.50
N ARG A 191 8.81 -0.80 9.22
CA ARG A 191 10.17 -0.42 8.83
C ARG A 191 10.39 1.04 9.17
N PRO A 192 11.48 1.39 9.88
CA PRO A 192 11.80 2.77 10.24
C PRO A 192 11.69 3.74 9.06
N ASN A 193 11.10 4.91 9.33
CA ASN A 193 10.74 5.89 8.31
C ASN A 193 11.80 6.98 8.09
N TYR A 194 11.38 8.10 7.47
CA TYR A 194 12.13 9.34 7.34
C TYR A 194 12.88 9.82 8.60
N GLN A 195 12.37 9.62 9.81
CA GLN A 195 13.09 10.00 11.03
C GLN A 195 14.37 9.17 11.22
N ASP A 196 14.30 7.88 10.93
CA ASP A 196 15.47 7.00 10.92
C ASP A 196 16.47 7.45 9.83
N PHE A 197 15.98 7.75 8.63
CA PHE A 197 16.79 8.34 7.56
C PHE A 197 17.54 9.62 7.98
N VAL A 198 16.86 10.53 8.70
CA VAL A 198 17.44 11.81 9.15
C VAL A 198 18.40 11.64 10.31
N VAL A 199 18.10 10.76 11.28
CA VAL A 199 18.89 10.58 12.49
C VAL A 199 20.10 9.67 12.26
N HIS A 200 19.97 8.67 11.39
CA HIS A 200 20.98 7.63 11.17
C HIS A 200 21.74 7.78 9.83
N ASN A 201 21.49 8.86 9.08
CA ASN A 201 22.23 9.25 7.87
C ASN A 201 22.25 8.17 6.77
N GLY A 202 21.14 7.44 6.62
CA GLY A 202 21.01 6.35 5.65
C GLY A 202 19.67 5.63 5.76
N TRP A 203 19.29 4.88 4.72
CA TRP A 203 18.11 4.00 4.75
C TRP A 203 18.51 2.62 5.22
N GLY A 204 17.92 2.21 6.33
CA GLY A 204 18.26 0.98 6.99
C GLY A 204 19.38 1.22 7.97
N ASP A 205 19.16 0.70 9.16
CA ASP A 205 20.17 -0.09 9.82
C ASP A 205 21.06 -0.79 8.80
N SER A 206 22.37 -0.68 9.01
CA SER A 206 23.28 -1.63 8.41
C SER A 206 22.73 -3.05 8.69
N GLU A 207 22.84 -4.02 7.76
CA GLU A 207 22.19 -5.35 7.90
C GLU A 207 22.44 -6.04 9.26
N ASP A 208 23.48 -5.61 9.98
CA ASP A 208 23.89 -5.97 11.34
C ASP A 208 23.12 -5.30 12.50
N ARG A 209 22.12 -4.45 12.23
CA ARG A 209 21.34 -3.72 13.24
C ARG A 209 19.82 -3.85 13.10
N ALA A 210 19.31 -4.95 12.53
CA ALA A 210 17.87 -5.24 12.53
C ALA A 210 17.31 -5.30 13.97
N ASP A 211 16.74 -4.20 14.46
CA ASP A 211 16.01 -4.09 15.72
C ASP A 211 14.56 -4.56 15.58
N ASP A 212 13.96 -4.34 14.41
CA ASP A 212 12.68 -4.92 14.00
C ASP A 212 12.74 -6.46 13.96
N MET A 213 12.00 -7.11 14.85
CA MET A 213 11.78 -8.55 14.86
C MET A 213 10.48 -8.90 14.14
N VAL A 214 10.54 -9.89 13.24
CA VAL A 214 9.35 -10.47 12.60
C VAL A 214 9.11 -11.88 13.13
N GLY A 215 7.88 -12.14 13.57
CA GLY A 215 7.43 -13.44 14.07
C GLY A 215 6.23 -13.98 13.31
N TYR A 216 6.16 -15.30 13.19
CA TYR A 216 4.95 -16.00 12.74
C TYR A 216 4.48 -16.96 13.82
N ASP A 217 3.25 -16.77 14.28
CA ASP A 217 2.60 -17.68 15.22
C ASP A 217 1.73 -18.67 14.45
N THR A 218 2.21 -19.91 14.32
CA THR A 218 1.51 -21.01 13.64
C THR A 218 0.21 -21.42 14.33
N SER A 219 0.05 -21.16 15.63
CA SER A 219 -1.18 -21.51 16.37
C SER A 219 -2.33 -20.57 16.04
N ARG A 220 -2.01 -19.33 15.63
CA ARG A 220 -2.96 -18.27 15.30
C ARG A 220 -2.97 -17.88 13.82
N ALA A 221 -2.07 -18.47 13.03
CA ALA A 221 -1.76 -18.05 11.67
C ALA A 221 -1.51 -16.53 11.56
N LEU A 222 -0.79 -15.98 12.55
CA LEU A 222 -0.57 -14.53 12.70
C LEU A 222 0.88 -14.17 12.38
N LEU A 223 1.06 -13.30 11.38
CA LEU A 223 2.33 -12.62 11.11
C LEU A 223 2.34 -11.29 11.88
N TYR A 224 3.41 -11.04 12.64
CA TYR A 224 3.56 -9.81 13.42
C TYR A 224 5.00 -9.31 13.35
N ALA A 225 5.16 -7.99 13.46
CA ALA A 225 6.46 -7.34 13.59
C ALA A 225 6.45 -6.49 14.87
N PHE A 226 7.60 -6.33 15.51
CA PHE A 226 7.78 -5.50 16.70
C PHE A 226 9.23 -5.01 16.78
N ASP A 227 9.40 -3.85 17.39
CA ASP A 227 10.66 -3.24 17.80
C ASP A 227 10.56 -2.94 19.30
#